data_AF-A0A060C8A9-F1
#
_entry.id   AF-A0A060C8A9-F1
#
_cell.length_a   1.000
_cell.length_b   1.000
_cell.length_c   1.000
_cell.angle_alpha   90.00
_cell.angle_beta   90.00
_cell.angle_gamma   90.00
#
_symmetry.space_group_name_H-M   'P 1'
#
loop_
_entity.id
_entity.type
_entity.pdbx_description
1 polymer ?
#
loop_
_entity_poly.entity_id
_entity_poly.type
_entity_poly.pdbx_seq_one_letter_code
_entity_poly.pdbx_strand_id
1 'polypeptide(L)'
;MPMYVSISVIPRPMQQAVIATEDRRFYEHGAIDPIGIMRAMMVNFNSGETLEGGSTISQQVVKNVFLSHERTLTRKIQELVLSILLERNYTKDEILEI
;
A
#
# COMPACT_ATOMS: atom_id res chain seq x y z
N MET A 1 18.55 2.24 -16.23
CA MET A 1 17.40 1.31 -16.22
C MET A 1 17.22 0.82 -14.80
N PRO A 2 15.99 0.81 -14.25
CA PRO A 2 15.77 0.18 -12.95
C PRO A 2 16.20 -1.28 -13.02
N MET A 3 16.92 -1.74 -12.01
CA MET A 3 17.34 -3.14 -11.88
C MET A 3 16.23 -3.88 -11.14
N TYR A 4 15.65 -4.89 -11.80
CA TYR A 4 14.70 -5.78 -11.14
C TYR A 4 15.44 -6.74 -10.21
N VAL A 5 14.89 -6.93 -9.02
CA VAL A 5 15.44 -7.79 -7.97
C VAL A 5 14.30 -8.63 -7.42
N SER A 6 14.39 -9.95 -7.50
CA SER A 6 13.35 -10.83 -6.97
C SER A 6 13.27 -10.73 -5.43
N ILE A 7 12.06 -10.79 -4.89
CA ILE A 7 11.76 -10.80 -3.46
C ILE A 7 12.50 -11.91 -2.73
N SER A 8 12.73 -13.05 -3.40
CA SER A 8 13.47 -14.18 -2.85
C SER A 8 14.92 -13.86 -2.48
N VAL A 9 15.54 -12.87 -3.14
CA VAL A 9 16.91 -12.42 -2.84
C VAL A 9 16.95 -11.19 -1.94
N ILE A 10 15.80 -10.55 -1.68
CA ILE A 10 15.70 -9.44 -0.74
C ILE A 10 15.73 -10.00 0.68
N PRO A 11 16.64 -9.55 1.58
CA PRO A 11 16.68 -10.02 2.95
C PRO A 11 15.33 -9.83 3.66
N ARG A 12 14.83 -10.87 4.34
CA ARG A 12 13.56 -10.80 5.09
C ARG A 12 13.45 -9.57 6.02
N PRO A 13 14.50 -9.16 6.76
CA PRO A 13 14.42 -7.96 7.61
C PRO A 13 14.11 -6.69 6.81
N MET A 14 14.58 -6.60 5.57
CA MET A 14 14.31 -5.45 4.69
C MET A 14 12.84 -5.45 4.22
N GLN A 15 12.33 -6.61 3.80
CA GLN A 15 10.91 -6.76 3.46
C GLN A 15 10.03 -6.37 4.65
N GLN A 16 10.36 -6.89 5.84
CA GLN A 16 9.65 -6.61 7.08
C GLN A 16 9.74 -5.15 7.50
N ALA A 17 10.86 -4.46 7.25
CA ALA A 17 10.99 -3.03 7.54
C ALA A 17 10.01 -2.21 6.68
N VAL A 18 9.93 -2.49 5.38
CA VAL A 18 8.98 -1.83 4.47
C VAL A 18 7.55 -2.09 4.92
N ILE A 19 7.19 -3.35 5.17
CA ILE A 19 5.86 -3.72 5.67
C ILE A 19 5.55 -2.98 6.98
N ALA A 20 6.46 -3.02 7.96
CA ALA A 20 6.24 -2.40 9.27
C ALA A 20 6.03 -0.88 9.20
N THR A 21 6.67 -0.21 8.24
CA THR A 21 6.58 1.24 8.06
C THR A 21 5.39 1.65 7.21
N GLU A 22 5.17 1.00 6.07
CA GLU A 22 4.18 1.42 5.06
C GLU A 22 2.80 0.81 5.30
N ASP A 23 2.76 -0.47 5.69
CA ASP A 23 1.53 -1.24 5.79
C ASP A 23 1.69 -2.44 6.74
N ARG A 24 1.72 -2.17 8.05
CA ARG A 24 2.11 -3.14 9.08
C ARG A 24 1.33 -4.45 9.03
N ARG A 25 0.12 -4.42 8.48
CA ARG A 25 -0.80 -5.55 8.39
C ARG A 25 -0.98 -6.06 6.97
N PHE A 26 -0.04 -5.77 6.08
CA PHE A 26 -0.11 -6.08 4.66
C PHE A 26 -0.62 -7.49 4.34
N TYR A 27 -0.17 -8.51 5.07
CA TYR A 27 -0.58 -9.91 4.86
C TYR A 27 -1.93 -10.29 5.49
N GLU A 28 -2.55 -9.43 6.27
CA GLU A 28 -3.78 -9.69 7.04
C GLU A 28 -5.04 -9.06 6.41
N HIS A 29 -4.89 -8.25 5.38
CA HIS A 29 -6.00 -7.59 4.70
C HIS A 29 -5.90 -7.70 3.18
N GLY A 30 -6.96 -7.33 2.45
CA GLY A 30 -6.95 -7.26 0.99
C GLY A 30 -6.47 -5.90 0.48
N ALA A 31 -7.07 -5.40 -0.60
CA ALA A 31 -6.74 -4.10 -1.19
C ALA A 31 -6.89 -2.89 -0.24
N ILE A 32 -7.69 -3.03 0.81
CA ILE A 32 -7.91 -2.02 1.85
C ILE A 32 -7.66 -2.62 3.22
N ASP A 33 -7.16 -1.80 4.14
CA ASP A 33 -7.12 -2.10 5.58
C ASP A 33 -8.09 -1.19 6.35
N PRO A 34 -9.33 -1.63 6.62
CA PRO A 34 -10.29 -0.83 7.37
C PRO A 34 -9.79 -0.44 8.76
N ILE A 35 -9.02 -1.30 9.42
CA ILE A 35 -8.50 -1.04 10.76
C ILE A 35 -7.33 -0.06 10.69
N GLY A 36 -6.43 -0.21 9.71
CA GLY A 36 -5.36 0.74 9.43
C GLY A 36 -5.89 2.14 9.12
N ILE A 37 -6.97 2.23 8.33
CA ILE A 37 -7.68 3.49 8.06
C ILE A 37 -8.25 4.08 9.35
N MET A 38 -8.98 3.30 10.15
CA MET A 38 -9.59 3.79 11.39
C MET A 38 -8.52 4.27 12.39
N ARG A 39 -7.41 3.53 12.52
CA ARG A 39 -6.26 3.93 13.34
C ARG A 39 -5.66 5.25 12.85
N ALA A 40 -5.36 5.38 11.56
CA ALA A 40 -4.79 6.60 11.00
C ALA A 40 -5.73 7.79 11.19
N MET A 41 -7.05 7.59 11.03
CA MET A 41 -8.06 8.61 11.32
C MET A 41 -8.04 9.05 12.79
N MET A 42 -7.98 8.10 13.74
CA MET A 42 -7.92 8.42 15.17
C MET A 42 -6.63 9.18 15.54
N VAL A 43 -5.48 8.75 15.01
CA VAL A 43 -4.19 9.41 15.27
C VAL A 43 -4.19 10.84 14.72
N ASN A 44 -4.59 11.02 13.45
CA ASN A 44 -4.61 12.33 12.81
C ASN A 44 -5.64 13.29 13.44
N PHE A 45 -6.77 12.76 13.92
CA PHE A 45 -7.76 13.56 14.65
C PHE A 45 -7.21 14.04 15.99
N ASN A 46 -6.53 13.17 16.73
CA ASN A 46 -5.97 13.51 18.04
C ASN A 46 -4.77 14.47 17.94
N SER A 47 -3.96 14.38 16.88
CA SER A 47 -2.82 15.28 16.65
C SER A 47 -3.21 16.62 16.03
N GLY A 48 -4.37 16.70 15.37
CA GLY A 48 -4.77 17.89 14.60
C GLY A 48 -4.01 18.06 13.28
N GLU A 49 -3.17 17.09 12.90
CA GLU A 49 -2.38 17.09 11.67
C GLU A 49 -2.26 15.67 11.09
N THR A 50 -1.93 15.55 9.80
CA THR A 50 -1.79 14.25 9.14
C THR A 50 -0.45 13.61 9.48
N LEU A 51 -0.43 12.75 10.49
CA LEU A 51 0.75 11.98 10.92
C LEU A 51 0.85 10.60 10.28
N GLU A 52 -0.30 9.95 10.03
CA GLU A 52 -0.35 8.60 9.49
C GLU A 52 -1.16 8.51 8.20
N GLY A 53 -0.65 7.72 7.25
CA GLY A 53 -1.37 7.29 6.05
C GLY A 53 -2.21 6.04 6.32
N GLY A 54 -3.39 5.97 5.69
CA GLY A 54 -4.24 4.77 5.70
C GLY A 54 -4.19 3.98 4.40
N SER A 55 -3.20 4.22 3.52
CA SER A 55 -3.10 3.54 2.22
C SER A 55 -2.27 2.27 2.33
N THR A 56 -2.72 1.21 1.66
CA THR A 56 -2.04 -0.11 1.66
C THR A 56 -0.90 -0.13 0.65
N ILE A 57 0.06 -1.06 0.78
CA ILE A 57 1.13 -1.23 -0.25
C ILE A 57 0.53 -1.48 -1.63
N SER A 58 -0.56 -2.26 -1.74
CA SER A 58 -1.26 -2.53 -3.00
C SER A 58 -1.81 -1.26 -3.66
N GLN A 59 -2.33 -0.33 -2.86
CA GLN A 59 -2.73 1.01 -3.31
C GLN A 59 -1.54 1.83 -3.79
N GLN A 60 -0.40 1.74 -3.11
CA GLN A 60 0.82 2.43 -3.52
C GLN A 60 1.35 1.90 -4.85
N VAL A 61 1.39 0.58 -5.05
CA VAL A 61 1.77 -0.05 -6.32
C VAL A 61 0.87 0.47 -7.45
N VAL A 62 -0.45 0.44 -7.26
CA VAL A 62 -1.38 0.92 -8.28
C VAL A 62 -1.19 2.40 -8.60
N LYS A 63 -1.05 3.23 -7.57
CA LYS A 63 -0.83 4.67 -7.70
C LYS A 63 0.45 4.98 -8.48
N ASN A 64 1.51 4.22 -8.24
CA ASN A 64 2.83 4.49 -8.81
C ASN A 64 3.00 3.89 -10.22
N VAL A 65 2.36 2.76 -10.51
CA VAL A 65 2.54 2.01 -11.77
C VAL A 65 1.48 2.38 -12.81
N PHE A 66 0.22 2.56 -12.41
CA PHE A 66 -0.91 2.67 -13.37
C PHE A 66 -1.55 4.05 -13.46
N LEU A 67 -1.35 4.92 -12.47
CA LEU A 67 -2.10 6.18 -12.36
C LEU A 67 -1.20 7.42 -12.45
N SER A 68 -1.81 8.54 -12.83
CA SER A 68 -1.15 9.84 -12.79
C SER A 68 -0.96 10.34 -11.35
N HIS A 69 -0.03 11.25 -11.15
CA HIS A 69 0.26 11.81 -9.82
C HIS A 69 -0.76 12.89 -9.38
N GLU A 70 -1.84 13.10 -10.13
CA GLU A 70 -2.88 14.10 -9.83
C GLU A 70 -3.64 13.79 -8.55
N ARG A 71 -3.80 14.75 -7.64
CA ARG A 71 -4.50 14.52 -6.37
C ARG A 71 -5.99 14.82 -6.49
N THR A 72 -6.75 13.92 -7.11
CA THR A 72 -8.22 14.02 -7.24
C THR A 72 -8.95 12.84 -6.60
N LEU A 73 -10.22 13.06 -6.20
CA LEU A 73 -11.07 12.00 -5.64
C LEU A 73 -11.35 10.90 -6.67
N THR A 74 -11.60 11.28 -7.93
CA THR A 74 -11.79 10.34 -9.04
C THR A 74 -10.58 9.41 -9.19
N ARG A 75 -9.35 9.94 -9.14
CA ARG A 75 -8.15 9.12 -9.17
C ARG A 75 -8.09 8.17 -7.96
N LYS A 76 -8.43 8.65 -6.75
CA LYS A 76 -8.42 7.79 -5.55
C LYS A 76 -9.44 6.64 -5.64
N ILE A 77 -10.58 6.86 -6.27
CA ILE A 77 -11.56 5.79 -6.55
C ILE A 77 -11.00 4.79 -7.56
N GLN A 78 -10.35 5.25 -8.63
CA GLN A 78 -9.66 4.37 -9.59
C GLN A 78 -8.57 3.54 -8.90
N GLU A 79 -7.80 4.15 -8.00
CA GLU A 79 -6.79 3.47 -7.19
C GLU A 79 -7.40 2.33 -6.37
N LEU A 80 -8.53 2.57 -5.70
CA LEU A 80 -9.25 1.54 -4.95
C LEU A 80 -9.69 0.37 -5.85
N VAL A 81 -10.33 0.66 -6.98
CA VAL A 81 -10.83 -0.38 -7.90
C VAL A 81 -9.67 -1.21 -8.47
N LEU A 82 -8.61 -0.56 -8.93
CA LEU A 82 -7.44 -1.24 -9.48
C LEU A 82 -6.69 -2.04 -8.41
N SER A 83 -6.64 -1.56 -7.15
CA SER A 83 -6.01 -2.31 -6.05
C SER A 83 -6.76 -3.60 -5.72
N ILE A 84 -8.10 -3.56 -5.81
CA ILE A 84 -8.93 -4.78 -5.68
C ILE A 84 -8.64 -5.75 -6.81
N LEU A 85 -8.46 -5.26 -8.03
CA LEU A 85 -8.09 -6.12 -9.16
C LEU A 85 -6.67 -6.68 -9.00
N LEU A 86 -5.71 -5.89 -8.52
CA LEU A 86 -4.34 -6.33 -8.25
C LEU A 86 -4.34 -7.50 -7.25
N GLU A 87 -4.98 -7.32 -6.10
CA GLU A 87 -5.07 -8.33 -5.02
C GLU A 87 -5.86 -9.60 -5.40
N ARG A 88 -6.66 -9.53 -6.47
CA ARG A 88 -7.35 -10.71 -7.01
C ARG A 88 -6.49 -11.52 -7.98
N ASN A 89 -5.51 -10.88 -8.62
CA ASN A 89 -4.69 -11.50 -9.67
C ASN A 89 -3.26 -11.80 -9.23
N TYR A 90 -2.79 -11.20 -8.15
CA TYR A 90 -1.44 -11.36 -7.62
C TYR A 90 -1.48 -11.69 -6.13
N THR A 91 -0.54 -12.52 -5.71
CA THR A 91 -0.28 -12.82 -4.31
C THR A 91 0.40 -11.65 -3.61
N LYS A 92 0.37 -11.65 -2.27
CA LYS A 92 1.03 -10.61 -1.46
C LYS A 92 2.52 -10.48 -1.73
N ASP A 93 3.21 -11.60 -1.93
CA ASP A 93 4.65 -11.60 -2.22
C ASP A 93 4.94 -11.02 -3.61
N GLU A 94 4.10 -11.32 -4.62
CA GLU A 94 4.22 -10.72 -5.94
C GLU A 94 3.95 -9.21 -5.90
N ILE A 95 2.98 -8.77 -5.11
CA ILE A 95 2.69 -7.33 -4.95
C ILE A 95 3.83 -6.62 -4.24
N LEU A 96 4.45 -7.23 -3.22
CA LEU A 96 5.57 -6.65 -2.48
C LEU A 96 6.87 -6.61 -3.29
N GLU A 97 7.00 -7.45 -4.33
CA GLU A 97 8.14 -7.46 -5.23
C GLU A 97 8.13 -6.29 -6.24
N ILE A 98 6.94 -5.75 -6.55
CA ILE A 98 6.75 -4.65 -7.52
C ILE A 98 7.18 -3.30 -6.93
#